data_AF-T0ZBF1-F1
#
_entry.id   AF-T0ZBF1-F1
#
_cell.length_a   1.000
_cell.length_b   1.000
_cell.length_c   1.000
_cell.angle_alpha   90.00
_cell.angle_beta   90.00
_cell.angle_gamma   90.00
#
_symmetry.space_group_name_H-M   'P 1'
#
loop_
_entity.id
_entity.type
_entity.pdbx_description
1 polymer ?
#
loop_
_entity_poly.entity_id
_entity_poly.type
_entity_poly.pdbx_seq_one_letter_code
_entity_poly.pdbx_strand_id
1 'polypeptide(L)' 'MSQTPRGTRSATPGDLTWASALPQNTLYLLDGFGYIFRAYHSRVDFTTSKGLPTGAFTVFANMLLSIL' A
#
# COMPACT_ATOMS: atom_id res chain seq x y z
N MET A 1 21.22 20.23 14.55
CA MET A 1 20.92 19.82 13.16
C MET A 1 20.24 18.47 13.20
N SER A 2 18.89 18.42 13.21
CA SER A 2 18.16 17.15 13.09
C SER A 2 18.14 16.75 11.62
N GLN A 3 18.76 15.63 11.28
CA GLN A 3 18.65 15.09 9.94
C GLN A 3 17.24 14.51 9.77
N THR A 4 16.47 15.01 8.82
CA THR A 4 15.23 14.37 8.39
C THR A 4 15.55 12.94 7.95
N PRO A 5 14.93 11.90 8.54
CA PRO A 5 15.16 10.53 8.11
C PRO A 5 14.77 10.41 6.64
N ARG A 6 15.76 10.31 5.76
CA ARG A 6 15.52 10.07 4.33
C ARG A 6 15.22 8.58 4.21
N GLY A 7 13.94 8.24 4.05
CA GLY A 7 13.51 6.85 3.82
C GLY A 7 14.32 6.26 2.67
N THR A 8 15.24 5.35 2.99
CA THR A 8 16.01 4.62 2.00
C THR A 8 15.11 3.52 1.47
N ARG A 9 14.91 3.48 0.15
CA ARG A 9 14.04 2.48 -0.48
C ARG A 9 14.74 1.12 -0.32
N SER A 10 14.11 0.17 0.37
CA SER A 10 14.63 -1.20 0.44
C SER A 10 14.59 -1.83 -0.97
N ALA A 11 15.59 -2.65 -1.29
CA ALA A 11 15.69 -3.32 -2.59
C ALA A 11 14.62 -4.42 -2.76
N THR A 12 14.02 -4.87 -1.66
CA THR A 12 12.98 -5.90 -1.64
C THR A 12 11.59 -5.28 -1.85
N PRO A 13 10.84 -5.68 -2.88
CA PRO A 13 9.47 -5.20 -3.07
C PRO A 13 8.58 -5.55 -1.87
N GLY A 14 7.93 -4.56 -1.28
CA GLY A 14 7.04 -4.74 -0.12
C GLY A 14 7.73 -4.68 1.24
N ASP A 15 9.05 -4.50 1.29
CA ASP A 15 9.76 -4.23 2.54
C ASP A 15 9.55 -2.76 2.96
N LEU A 16 8.78 -2.59 4.03
CA LEU A 16 8.42 -1.31 4.63
C LEU A 16 9.19 -1.04 5.93
N THR A 17 10.31 -1.74 6.19
CA THR A 17 11.17 -1.48 7.37
C THR A 17 11.59 -0.02 7.48
N TRP A 18 11.79 0.67 6.35
CA TRP A 18 12.06 2.11 6.32
C TRP A 18 10.95 2.95 6.98
N ALA A 19 9.70 2.49 6.96
CA ALA A 19 8.57 3.18 7.58
C ALA A 19 8.59 3.05 9.11
N SER A 20 9.11 1.94 9.65
CA SER A 20 9.25 1.75 11.10
C SER A 20 10.22 2.73 11.77
N ALA A 21 11.15 3.30 10.99
CA ALA A 21 12.10 4.32 11.46
C ALA A 21 11.52 5.75 11.43
N LEU A 22 10.29 5.94 10.95
CA LEU A 22 9.66 7.26 10.86
C LEU A 22 9.12 7.71 12.23
N PRO A 23 9.11 9.02 12.52
CA PRO A 23 8.50 9.55 13.73
C PRO A 23 7.01 9.16 13.84
N GLN A 24 6.51 9.01 15.06
CA GLN A 24 5.10 8.64 15.32
C GLN A 24 4.06 9.59 14.70
N ASN A 25 4.44 10.83 14.40
CA ASN A 25 3.59 11.84 13.75
C ASN A 25 3.90 11.99 12.25
N THR A 26 4.07 10.88 11.54
CA THR A 26 4.35 10.92 10.10
C THR A 26 3.06 10.90 9.29
N LEU A 27 2.90 11.92 8.43
CA LEU A 27 1.79 11.99 7.47
C LEU A 27 2.15 11.20 6.21
N TYR A 28 1.36 10.18 5.90
CA TYR A 28 1.42 9.47 4.63
C TYR A 28 0.50 10.14 3.60
N LEU A 29 1.04 10.50 2.44
CA LEU A 29 0.26 10.98 1.30
C LEU A 29 0.20 9.90 0.23
N LEU A 30 -1.01 9.50 -0.15
CA LEU A 30 -1.29 8.37 -1.04
C LEU A 30 -2.04 8.86 -2.28
N ASP A 31 -1.71 8.32 -3.45
CA ASP A 31 -2.54 8.46 -4.65
C ASP A 31 -3.56 7.32 -4.68
N GLY A 32 -4.77 7.59 -4.18
CA GLY A 32 -5.83 6.57 -4.12
C GLY A 32 -6.23 6.04 -5.50
N PHE A 33 -6.30 6.90 -6.52
CA PHE A 33 -6.71 6.52 -7.87
C PHE A 33 -5.65 5.66 -8.56
N GLY A 34 -4.38 6.04 -8.46
CA GLY A 34 -3.28 5.25 -9.02
C GLY A 34 -3.18 3.86 -8.37
N TYR A 35 -3.39 3.77 -7.06
CA TYR A 35 -3.33 2.50 -6.34
C TYR A 35 -4.50 1.57 -6.68
N ILE A 36 -5.74 2.06 -6.69
CA ILE A 36 -6.89 1.22 -7.07
C ILE A 36 -6.81 0.80 -8.55
N PHE A 37 -6.32 1.66 -9.44
CA PHE A 37 -6.07 1.32 -10.83
C PHE A 37 -5.05 0.18 -10.98
N ARG A 38 -3.95 0.22 -10.20
CA ARG A 38 -2.96 -0.87 -10.17
C ARG A 38 -3.53 -2.15 -9.57
N ALA A 39 -4.32 -2.04 -8.51
CA ALA A 39 -5.00 -3.18 -7.89
C ALA A 39 -5.95 -3.88 -8.87
N TYR A 40 -6.69 -3.11 -9.67
CA TYR A 40 -7.59 -3.64 -10.70
C TYR A 40 -6.87 -4.51 -11.74
N HIS A 41 -5.63 -4.14 -12.12
CA HIS A 41 -4.84 -4.87 -13.12
C HIS A 41 -3.97 -6.00 -12.54
N SER A 42 -4.03 -6.27 -11.23
CA SER A 42 -3.17 -7.27 -10.56
C SER A 42 -3.52 -8.75 -10.82
N ARG A 43 -4.53 -9.01 -11.67
CA ARG A 43 -5.01 -10.36 -12.05
C ARG A 43 -5.52 -11.21 -10.87
N VAL A 44 -6.17 -10.56 -9.89
CA VAL A 44 -6.80 -11.24 -8.75
C VAL A 44 -8.29 -11.41 -9.00
N ASP A 45 -8.70 -12.67 -9.17
CA ASP A 45 -10.10 -13.03 -9.43
C ASP A 45 -10.81 -13.39 -8.12
N PHE A 46 -11.08 -12.37 -7.29
CA PHE A 46 -12.01 -12.52 -6.17
C PHE A 46 -13.39 -12.03 -6.55
N THR A 47 -14.40 -12.83 -6.21
CA THR A 47 -15.81 -12.49 -6.39
C THR A 47 -16.60 -12.81 -5.12
N THR A 48 -17.69 -12.08 -4.90
CA THR A 48 -18.69 -12.48 -3.90
C THR A 48 -19.39 -13.78 -4.32
N SER A 49 -20.16 -14.39 -3.41
CA SER A 49 -21.00 -15.57 -3.72
C SER A 49 -22.04 -15.33 -4.82
N LYS A 50 -22.34 -14.06 -5.14
CA LYS A 50 -23.22 -13.65 -6.24
C LYS A 50 -22.46 -13.30 -7.52
N GLY A 51 -21.15 -13.52 -7.57
CA GLY A 51 -20.32 -13.27 -8.75
C GLY A 51 -19.86 -11.82 -8.94
N LEU A 52 -20.07 -10.93 -7.96
CA LEU A 52 -19.60 -9.54 -8.07
C LEU A 52 -18.07 -9.49 -7.87
N PRO A 53 -17.28 -8.96 -8.81
CA PRO A 53 -15.82 -8.88 -8.69
C PRO A 53 -15.40 -7.91 -7.58
N THR A 54 -14.57 -8.39 -6.66
CA THR A 54 -14.05 -7.65 -5.51
C THR A 54 -12.51 -7.63 -5.45
N GLY A 55 -11.82 -8.29 -6.39
CA GLY A 55 -10.36 -8.42 -6.40
C GLY A 55 -9.60 -7.10 -6.24
N ALA A 56 -9.99 -6.07 -6.98
CA ALA A 56 -9.37 -4.74 -6.90
C ALA A 56 -9.48 -4.14 -5.48
N PHE A 57 -10.65 -4.25 -4.84
CA PHE A 57 -10.87 -3.75 -3.49
C PHE A 57 -10.07 -4.53 -2.45
N THR A 58 -10.03 -5.86 -2.57
CA THR A 58 -9.25 -6.71 -1.66
C THR A 58 -7.76 -6.38 -1.74
N VAL A 59 -7.21 -6.26 -2.95
CA VAL A 59 -5.79 -5.92 -3.16
C VAL A 59 -5.48 -4.51 -2.66
N PHE A 60 -6.34 -3.53 -2.96
CA PHE A 60 -6.18 -2.16 -2.47
C PHE A 60 -6.23 -2.08 -0.94
N ALA A 61 -7.17 -2.77 -0.30
CA ALA A 61 -7.27 -2.82 1.16
C ALA A 61 -6.00 -3.45 1.78
N ASN A 62 -5.45 -4.51 1.20
CA ASN A 62 -4.20 -5.11 1.66
C ASN A 62 -3.00 -4.16 1.53
N MET A 63 -2.96 -3.34 0.47
CA MET A 63 -1.94 -2.30 0.32
C MET A 63 -2.03 -1.25 1.42
N LEU A 64 -3.25 -0.83 1.79
CA LEU A 64 -3.48 0.10 2.89
C LEU A 64 -3.13 -0.50 4.26
N LEU A 65 -3.48 -1.78 4.48
CA LEU A 65 -3.12 -2.52 5.71
C LEU A 65 -1.61 -2.65 5.90
N SER A 66 -0.84 -2.67 4.81
CA SER A 66 0.63 -2.78 4.90
C SER A 66 1.30 -1.54 5.48
N ILE A 67 0.63 -0.38 5.43
CA ILE A 67 1.17 0.91 5.89
C ILE A 67 0.50 1.43 7.18
N LEU A 68 -0.47 0.68 7.72
CA LEU A 68 -1.09 0.93 9.02
C LEU A 68 -0.33 0.15 10.11
#